data_AF-A0A7V1DNM2-F1
#
_entry.id   AF-A0A7V1DNM2-F1
#
_cell.length_a   1.000
_cell.length_b   1.000
_cell.length_c   1.000
_cell.angle_alpha   90.00
_cell.angle_beta   90.00
_cell.angle_gamma   90.00
#
_symmetry.space_group_name_H-M   'P 1'
#
loop_
_entity.id
_entity.type
_entity.pdbx_description
1 polymer ?
#
loop_
_entity_poly.entity_id
_entity_poly.type
_entity_poly.pdbx_seq_one_letter_code
_entity_poly.pdbx_strand_id
1 'polypeptide(L)'
;AVRDFLPQYEPAHAHFSASHAMAQGVAVLGGSAYAFFRYQMQRAAEEALRVYDQVAAEFRDCFGRFYGPLEGYCLDDAEWVIVMTNSFATIGKAAVKRMRDRGEKVGLVRLRMIRPFPHAEIARALAGRRAVGVIDQNLSVGKGGILFAEVASALQGTASPPLRSFVGGLGGRRFRDEEFDEILAALRETEHTGGSAEPFLLYSESEYQQMLAMLRVAGHPVEEPK
;
A
#
# COMPACT_ATOMS: atom_id res chain seq x y z
N ALA A 1 -12.88 26.29 -12.52
CA ALA A 1 -11.97 25.19 -12.14
C ALA A 1 -12.58 24.31 -11.03
N VAL A 2 -12.58 24.73 -9.75
CA VAL A 2 -13.04 23.84 -8.65
C VAL A 2 -14.52 23.45 -8.76
N ARG A 3 -15.42 24.41 -9.03
CA ARG A 3 -16.87 24.12 -9.20
C ARG A 3 -17.17 23.26 -10.42
N ASP A 4 -16.34 23.36 -11.46
CA ASP A 4 -16.52 22.59 -12.69
C ASP A 4 -16.08 21.13 -12.48
N PHE A 5 -15.00 20.91 -11.73
CA PHE A 5 -14.53 19.57 -11.37
C PHE A 5 -15.39 18.90 -10.28
N LEU A 6 -15.85 19.67 -9.29
CA LEU A 6 -16.66 19.18 -8.17
C LEU A 6 -17.98 19.97 -8.11
N PRO A 7 -18.98 19.58 -8.91
CA PRO A 7 -20.30 20.21 -8.87
C PRO A 7 -21.01 19.93 -7.55
N GLN A 8 -22.13 20.62 -7.33
CA GLN A 8 -22.98 20.37 -6.16
C GLN A 8 -23.43 18.91 -6.15
N TYR A 9 -23.26 18.24 -5.00
CA TYR A 9 -23.68 16.86 -4.84
C TYR A 9 -25.21 16.75 -4.83
N GLU A 10 -25.75 16.02 -5.79
CA GLU A 10 -27.16 15.68 -5.86
C GLU A 10 -27.35 14.17 -5.60
N PRO A 11 -27.93 13.77 -4.46
CA PRO A 11 -28.05 12.36 -4.11
C PRO A 11 -29.05 11.65 -5.04
N ALA A 12 -28.57 10.67 -5.80
CA ALA A 12 -29.42 9.83 -6.67
C ALA A 12 -30.38 8.93 -5.88
N HIS A 13 -30.01 8.56 -4.66
CA HIS A 13 -30.82 7.82 -3.70
C HIS A 13 -30.61 8.43 -2.31
N ALA A 14 -31.59 8.27 -1.42
CA ALA A 14 -31.60 8.88 -0.08
C ALA A 14 -31.90 10.41 0.00
N HIS A 15 -32.82 10.93 -0.81
CA HIS A 15 -33.36 12.28 -0.58
C HIS A 15 -34.45 12.29 0.49
N PHE A 16 -34.49 13.37 1.29
CA PHE A 16 -35.59 13.67 2.19
C PHE A 16 -36.41 14.83 1.62
N SER A 17 -37.59 14.53 1.10
CA SER A 17 -38.52 15.55 0.62
C SER A 17 -39.92 15.28 1.18
N ALA A 18 -40.58 16.31 1.69
CA ALA A 18 -41.95 16.19 2.17
C ALA A 18 -42.93 15.76 1.04
N SER A 19 -42.61 16.12 -0.21
CA SER A 19 -43.40 15.75 -1.39
C SER A 19 -43.14 14.33 -1.90
N HIS A 20 -42.05 13.69 -1.47
CA HIS A 20 -41.62 12.36 -1.90
C HIS A 20 -41.04 11.61 -0.70
N ALA A 21 -41.94 11.05 0.13
CA ALA A 21 -41.55 10.33 1.35
C ALA A 21 -40.85 9.00 1.01
N MET A 22 -39.71 8.75 1.66
CA MET A 22 -38.95 7.52 1.50
C MET A 22 -38.47 7.02 2.86
N ALA A 23 -38.69 5.74 3.14
CA ALA A 23 -38.10 5.09 4.30
C ALA A 23 -36.61 4.82 4.05
N GLN A 24 -35.75 5.31 4.92
CA GLN A 24 -34.30 5.15 4.84
C GLN A 24 -33.77 4.49 6.10
N GLY A 25 -32.69 3.71 5.99
CA GLY A 25 -32.05 3.08 7.15
C GLY A 25 -32.92 2.06 7.87
N VAL A 26 -33.87 1.43 7.18
CA VAL A 26 -34.75 0.39 7.75
C VAL A 26 -33.91 -0.80 8.21
N ALA A 27 -34.24 -1.36 9.37
CA ALA A 27 -33.57 -2.54 9.89
C ALA A 27 -33.67 -3.70 8.88
N VAL A 28 -32.52 -4.20 8.45
CA VAL A 28 -32.45 -5.35 7.54
C VAL A 28 -32.42 -6.62 8.38
N LEU A 29 -33.54 -7.33 8.40
CA LEU A 29 -33.69 -8.59 9.11
C LEU A 29 -33.58 -9.75 8.10
N GLY A 30 -32.71 -10.72 8.39
CA GLY A 30 -32.51 -11.92 7.57
C GLY A 30 -31.29 -11.88 6.64
N GLY A 31 -30.74 -13.06 6.36
CA GLY A 31 -29.47 -13.21 5.66
C GLY A 31 -29.49 -12.78 4.19
N SER A 32 -30.57 -13.11 3.45
CA SER A 32 -30.63 -12.85 2.00
C SER A 32 -30.64 -11.37 1.66
N ALA A 33 -31.47 -10.58 2.34
CA ALA A 33 -31.53 -9.13 2.14
C ALA A 33 -30.20 -8.47 2.54
N TYR A 34 -29.61 -8.89 3.67
CA TYR A 34 -28.31 -8.39 4.11
C TYR A 34 -27.20 -8.69 3.09
N ALA A 35 -27.11 -9.93 2.61
CA ALA A 35 -26.13 -10.34 1.60
C ALA A 35 -26.27 -9.54 0.30
N PHE A 36 -27.51 -9.35 -0.19
CA PHE A 36 -27.78 -8.53 -1.37
C PHE A 36 -27.21 -7.10 -1.23
N PHE A 37 -27.43 -6.44 -0.09
CA PHE A 37 -26.89 -5.10 0.12
C PHE A 37 -25.35 -5.09 0.20
N ARG A 38 -24.73 -6.09 0.82
CA ARG A 38 -23.27 -6.23 0.82
C ARG A 38 -22.71 -6.44 -0.58
N TYR A 39 -23.41 -7.19 -1.44
CA TYR A 39 -23.01 -7.37 -2.84
C TYR A 39 -23.16 -6.08 -3.64
N GLN A 40 -24.24 -5.32 -3.44
CA GLN A 40 -24.41 -3.99 -4.05
C GLN A 40 -23.28 -3.04 -3.65
N MET A 41 -22.88 -3.01 -2.37
CA MET A 41 -21.74 -2.22 -1.90
C MET A 41 -20.42 -2.65 -2.58
N GLN A 42 -20.19 -3.96 -2.71
CA GLN A 42 -19.02 -4.49 -3.41
C GLN A 42 -18.99 -4.04 -4.89
N ARG A 43 -20.12 -4.20 -5.61
CA ARG A 43 -20.24 -3.79 -7.02
C ARG A 43 -20.00 -2.28 -7.18
N ALA A 44 -20.58 -1.46 -6.30
CA ALA A 44 -20.37 -0.01 -6.32
C ALA A 44 -18.92 0.38 -6.06
N ALA A 45 -18.24 -0.30 -5.13
CA ALA A 45 -16.81 -0.07 -4.88
C ALA A 45 -15.95 -0.46 -6.10
N GLU A 46 -16.25 -1.57 -6.79
CA GLU A 46 -15.54 -1.96 -8.01
C GLU A 46 -15.75 -0.97 -9.17
N GLU A 47 -16.96 -0.41 -9.31
CA GLU A 47 -17.24 0.63 -10.30
C GLU A 47 -16.43 1.90 -10.03
N ALA A 48 -16.19 2.25 -8.76
CA ALA A 48 -15.35 3.39 -8.39
C ALA A 48 -13.93 3.28 -8.97
N LEU A 49 -13.36 2.07 -9.09
CA LEU A 49 -12.05 1.88 -9.74
C LEU A 49 -12.14 2.16 -11.25
N ARG A 50 -13.23 1.71 -11.90
CA ARG A 50 -13.42 1.85 -13.35
C ARG A 50 -13.54 3.30 -13.78
N VAL A 51 -14.25 4.12 -13.00
CA VAL A 51 -14.40 5.55 -13.29
C VAL A 51 -13.21 6.39 -12.81
N TYR A 52 -12.32 5.84 -11.99
CA TYR A 52 -11.22 6.59 -11.39
C TYR A 52 -10.27 7.20 -12.43
N ASP A 53 -9.91 6.44 -13.46
CA ASP A 53 -9.01 6.94 -14.52
C ASP A 53 -9.61 8.13 -15.27
N GLN A 54 -10.92 8.11 -15.50
CA GLN A 54 -11.64 9.24 -16.09
C GLN A 54 -11.57 10.47 -15.17
N VAL A 55 -11.88 10.31 -13.88
CA VAL A 55 -11.84 11.41 -12.90
C VAL A 55 -10.40 11.95 -12.75
N ALA A 56 -9.39 11.09 -12.77
CA ALA A 56 -7.99 11.50 -12.72
C ALA A 56 -7.56 12.28 -13.97
N ALA A 57 -8.08 11.94 -15.15
CA ALA A 57 -7.88 12.68 -16.38
C ALA A 57 -8.57 14.06 -16.33
N GLU A 58 -9.83 14.12 -15.89
CA GLU A 58 -10.57 15.37 -15.71
C GLU A 58 -9.86 16.30 -14.71
N PHE A 59 -9.32 15.74 -13.61
CA PHE A 59 -8.53 16.49 -12.64
C PHE A 59 -7.24 17.05 -13.26
N ARG A 60 -6.56 16.27 -14.11
CA ARG A 60 -5.38 16.73 -14.86
C ARG A 60 -5.74 17.88 -15.80
N ASP A 61 -6.84 17.76 -16.53
CA ASP A 61 -7.23 18.77 -17.50
C ASP A 61 -7.65 20.08 -16.79
N CYS A 62 -8.24 19.97 -15.59
CA CYS A 62 -8.63 21.13 -14.77
C CYS A 62 -7.47 21.79 -13.99
N PHE A 63 -6.50 20.99 -13.50
CA PHE A 63 -5.51 21.45 -12.51
C PHE A 63 -4.05 21.15 -12.88
N GLY A 64 -3.78 20.55 -14.04
CA GLY A 64 -2.43 20.24 -14.54
C GLY A 64 -1.72 19.10 -13.80
N ARG A 65 -2.41 18.31 -12.97
CA ARG A 65 -1.82 17.23 -12.16
C ARG A 65 -2.57 15.92 -12.36
N PHE A 66 -1.87 14.83 -12.54
CA PHE A 66 -2.48 13.49 -12.67
C PHE A 66 -2.20 12.67 -11.41
N TYR A 67 -3.22 11.97 -10.93
CA TYR A 67 -3.12 11.05 -9.81
C TYR A 67 -3.79 9.73 -10.18
N GLY A 68 -2.98 8.73 -10.55
CA GLY A 68 -3.44 7.37 -10.77
C GLY A 68 -3.62 6.59 -9.47
N PRO A 69 -4.20 5.38 -9.54
CA PRO A 69 -4.35 4.50 -8.37
C PRO A 69 -2.98 4.08 -7.80
N LEU A 70 -1.96 4.10 -8.65
CA LEU A 70 -0.56 3.92 -8.33
C LEU A 70 0.25 5.14 -8.80
N GLU A 71 1.37 5.38 -8.14
CA GLU A 71 2.40 6.30 -8.61
C GLU A 71 3.73 5.56 -8.72
N GLY A 72 4.24 5.42 -9.94
CA GLY A 72 5.57 4.89 -10.21
C GLY A 72 6.66 5.95 -10.08
N TYR A 73 7.83 5.54 -9.59
CA TYR A 73 9.03 6.36 -9.53
C TYR A 73 10.23 5.52 -9.98
N CYS A 74 10.92 5.94 -11.05
CA CYS A 74 12.04 5.23 -11.68
C CYS A 74 11.72 3.76 -12.02
N LEU A 75 10.62 3.50 -12.75
CA LEU A 75 10.16 2.13 -13.06
C LEU A 75 10.59 1.59 -14.43
N ASP A 76 10.98 2.45 -15.37
CA ASP A 76 11.15 2.07 -16.78
C ASP A 76 12.19 0.96 -16.97
N ASP A 77 13.32 1.08 -16.28
CA ASP A 77 14.44 0.12 -16.29
C ASP A 77 14.65 -0.57 -14.92
N ALA A 78 13.67 -0.44 -14.02
CA ALA A 78 13.79 -1.01 -12.67
C ALA A 78 13.85 -2.53 -12.71
N GLU A 79 14.90 -3.08 -12.10
CA GLU A 79 15.10 -4.50 -11.87
C GLU A 79 14.46 -4.93 -10.54
N TRP A 80 14.67 -4.15 -9.48
CA TRP A 80 14.04 -4.33 -8.17
C TRP A 80 13.05 -3.21 -7.90
N VAL A 81 11.90 -3.54 -7.31
CA VAL A 81 10.87 -2.54 -7.01
C VAL A 81 10.48 -2.58 -5.54
N ILE A 82 10.40 -1.41 -4.93
CA ILE A 82 9.86 -1.23 -3.59
C ILE A 82 8.40 -0.78 -3.70
N VAL A 83 7.49 -1.44 -2.99
CA VAL A 83 6.09 -1.02 -2.85
C VAL A 83 5.91 -0.38 -1.49
N MET A 84 5.40 0.85 -1.48
CA MET A 84 5.07 1.60 -0.25
C MET A 84 3.71 2.28 -0.40
N THR A 85 3.18 2.82 0.71
CA THR A 85 2.01 3.68 0.70
C THR A 85 2.26 4.96 1.51
N ASN A 86 1.33 5.91 1.42
CA ASN A 86 1.25 7.11 2.26
C ASN A 86 2.49 8.02 2.21
N SER A 87 2.70 8.83 3.26
CA SER A 87 3.75 9.86 3.35
C SER A 87 5.16 9.28 3.33
N PHE A 88 5.37 8.11 3.93
CA PHE A 88 6.65 7.41 3.98
C PHE A 88 7.17 7.00 2.60
N ALA A 89 6.30 6.81 1.61
CA ALA A 89 6.73 6.62 0.22
C ALA A 89 7.59 7.79 -0.30
N THR A 90 7.46 9.00 0.27
CA THR A 90 8.33 10.14 -0.06
C THR A 90 9.77 9.90 0.42
N ILE A 91 9.95 9.29 1.59
CA ILE A 91 11.28 8.87 2.09
C ILE A 91 11.83 7.75 1.21
N GLY A 92 10.98 6.78 0.84
CA GLY A 92 11.34 5.73 -0.10
C GLY A 92 11.82 6.27 -1.46
N LYS A 93 11.17 7.30 -2.01
CA LYS A 93 11.64 7.95 -3.25
C LYS A 93 13.01 8.61 -3.09
N ALA A 94 13.27 9.27 -1.95
CA ALA A 94 14.58 9.83 -1.67
C ALA A 94 15.66 8.74 -1.59
N ALA A 95 15.35 7.60 -0.97
CA ALA A 95 16.24 6.44 -0.92
C ALA A 95 16.45 5.80 -2.30
N VAL A 96 15.40 5.64 -3.10
CA VAL A 96 15.51 5.18 -4.49
C VAL A 96 16.40 6.11 -5.30
N LYS A 97 16.24 7.43 -5.17
CA LYS A 97 17.11 8.39 -5.83
C LYS A 97 18.58 8.18 -5.43
N ARG A 98 18.87 8.04 -4.13
CA ARG A 98 20.22 7.80 -3.60
C ARG A 98 20.83 6.48 -4.12
N MET A 99 20.03 5.42 -4.23
CA MET A 99 20.47 4.14 -4.80
C MET A 99 20.70 4.26 -6.32
N ARG A 100 19.83 4.96 -7.03
CA ARG A 100 19.97 5.26 -8.47
C ARG A 100 21.22 6.08 -8.78
N ASP A 101 21.54 7.07 -7.94
CA ASP A 101 22.77 7.86 -8.05
C ASP A 101 24.04 6.97 -7.89
N ARG A 102 23.91 5.78 -7.27
CA ARG A 102 24.97 4.76 -7.14
C ARG A 102 24.95 3.70 -8.26
N GLY A 103 24.08 3.86 -9.27
CA GLY A 103 23.96 2.94 -10.40
C GLY A 103 22.96 1.79 -10.19
N GLU A 104 22.22 1.79 -9.09
CA GLU A 104 21.28 0.71 -8.77
C GLU A 104 19.94 0.88 -9.52
N LYS A 105 19.49 -0.17 -10.19
CA LYS A 105 18.22 -0.18 -10.94
C LYS A 105 17.01 -0.44 -10.06
N VAL A 106 16.80 0.40 -9.05
CA VAL A 106 15.69 0.29 -8.11
C VAL A 106 14.57 1.25 -8.49
N GLY A 107 13.34 0.77 -8.50
CA GLY A 107 12.13 1.58 -8.66
C GLY A 107 11.27 1.58 -7.42
N LEU A 108 10.28 2.47 -7.37
CA LEU A 108 9.26 2.50 -6.33
C LEU A 108 7.86 2.59 -6.93
N VAL A 109 6.94 1.81 -6.38
CA VAL A 109 5.50 1.94 -6.59
C VAL A 109 4.89 2.46 -5.29
N ARG A 110 4.29 3.65 -5.34
CA ARG A 110 3.46 4.17 -4.26
C ARG A 110 2.00 3.81 -4.53
N LEU A 111 1.40 3.02 -3.65
CA LEU A 111 -0.04 2.79 -3.64
C LEU A 111 -0.74 4.10 -3.22
N ARG A 112 -1.65 4.60 -4.05
CA ARG A 112 -2.52 5.75 -3.73
C ARG A 112 -3.95 5.30 -3.42
N MET A 113 -4.41 4.27 -4.11
CA MET A 113 -5.68 3.63 -3.87
C MET A 113 -5.47 2.30 -3.14
N ILE A 114 -6.04 2.18 -1.94
CA ILE A 114 -6.06 0.92 -1.18
C ILE A 114 -7.41 0.22 -1.35
N ARG A 115 -8.52 0.96 -1.47
CA ARG A 115 -9.86 0.41 -1.73
C ARG A 115 -10.63 1.32 -2.71
N PRO A 116 -11.27 0.74 -3.74
CA PRO A 116 -11.13 -0.63 -4.25
C PRO A 116 -9.66 -0.97 -4.57
N PHE A 117 -9.21 -2.22 -4.34
CA PHE A 117 -7.79 -2.56 -4.47
C PHE A 117 -7.40 -2.74 -5.96
N PRO A 118 -6.39 -2.01 -6.48
CA PRO A 118 -6.09 -1.93 -7.92
C PRO A 118 -5.24 -3.12 -8.41
N HIS A 119 -5.86 -4.30 -8.51
CA HIS A 119 -5.16 -5.55 -8.81
C HIS A 119 -4.44 -5.51 -10.17
N ALA A 120 -5.13 -5.05 -11.21
CA ALA A 120 -4.60 -5.08 -12.59
C ALA A 120 -3.43 -4.10 -12.77
N GLU A 121 -3.49 -2.94 -12.13
CA GLU A 121 -2.47 -1.91 -12.16
C GLU A 121 -1.22 -2.37 -11.41
N ILE A 122 -1.40 -3.03 -10.25
CA ILE A 122 -0.29 -3.60 -9.47
C ILE A 122 0.40 -4.71 -10.27
N ALA A 123 -0.38 -5.64 -10.82
CA ALA A 123 0.16 -6.73 -11.65
C ALA A 123 0.97 -6.19 -12.83
N ARG A 124 0.45 -5.17 -13.53
CA ARG A 124 1.14 -4.55 -14.65
C ARG A 124 2.43 -3.84 -14.23
N ALA A 125 2.42 -3.09 -13.12
CA ALA A 125 3.58 -2.34 -12.65
C ALA A 125 4.74 -3.26 -12.22
N LEU A 126 4.40 -4.43 -11.64
CA LEU A 126 5.35 -5.37 -11.05
C LEU A 126 5.71 -6.54 -11.97
N ALA A 127 5.08 -6.67 -13.14
CA ALA A 127 5.40 -7.73 -14.09
C ALA A 127 6.87 -7.63 -14.55
N GLY A 128 7.54 -8.79 -14.62
CA GLY A 128 8.89 -8.91 -15.16
C GLY A 128 10.03 -8.35 -14.30
N ARG A 129 9.76 -7.97 -13.04
CA ARG A 129 10.81 -7.52 -12.10
C ARG A 129 11.59 -8.70 -11.54
N ARG A 130 12.85 -8.47 -11.12
CA ARG A 130 13.72 -9.50 -10.54
C ARG A 130 13.29 -9.88 -9.13
N ALA A 131 12.91 -8.90 -8.32
CA ALA A 131 12.21 -9.10 -7.05
C ALA A 131 11.43 -7.83 -6.64
N VAL A 132 10.46 -7.98 -5.74
CA VAL A 132 9.67 -6.86 -5.21
C VAL A 132 9.62 -6.90 -3.69
N GLY A 133 9.92 -5.77 -3.07
CA GLY A 133 9.84 -5.59 -1.61
C GLY A 133 8.62 -4.78 -1.23
N VAL A 134 7.73 -5.32 -0.40
CA VAL A 134 6.59 -4.57 0.11
C VAL A 134 6.93 -4.09 1.52
N ILE A 135 6.96 -2.77 1.72
CA ILE A 135 7.23 -2.16 3.02
C ILE A 135 5.92 -1.72 3.66
N ASP A 136 5.52 -2.46 4.69
CA ASP A 136 4.34 -2.19 5.48
C ASP A 136 4.70 -1.30 6.69
N GLN A 137 4.03 -0.16 6.80
CA GLN A 137 3.99 0.67 8.03
C GLN A 137 2.82 0.26 8.93
N ASN A 138 2.54 -1.04 8.95
CA ASN A 138 1.52 -1.68 9.76
C ASN A 138 2.00 -3.10 10.07
N LEU A 139 1.43 -3.71 11.10
CA LEU A 139 1.74 -5.07 11.49
C LEU A 139 0.47 -5.80 11.89
N SER A 140 0.09 -6.81 11.13
CA SER A 140 -0.85 -7.85 11.56
C SER A 140 -0.07 -8.86 12.39
N VAL A 141 -0.12 -8.70 13.72
CA VAL A 141 0.65 -9.53 14.66
C VAL A 141 0.40 -11.02 14.40
N GLY A 142 1.47 -11.79 14.26
CA GLY A 142 1.41 -13.23 13.91
C GLY A 142 1.32 -13.53 12.42
N LYS A 143 1.23 -12.52 11.55
CA LYS A 143 1.20 -12.69 10.09
C LYS A 143 2.22 -11.82 9.33
N GLY A 144 2.39 -10.56 9.73
CA GLY A 144 3.27 -9.60 9.05
C GLY A 144 2.48 -8.43 8.45
N GLY A 145 2.98 -7.87 7.35
CA GLY A 145 2.38 -6.73 6.67
C GLY A 145 1.03 -7.04 6.00
N ILE A 146 0.07 -6.13 6.13
CA ILE A 146 -1.25 -6.26 5.49
C ILE A 146 -1.13 -6.06 3.97
N LEU A 147 -0.40 -5.04 3.52
CA LEU A 147 -0.27 -4.73 2.10
C LEU A 147 0.56 -5.78 1.35
N PHE A 148 1.56 -6.38 2.00
CA PHE A 148 2.27 -7.53 1.42
C PHE A 148 1.29 -8.61 0.95
N ALA A 149 0.31 -8.98 1.79
CA ALA A 149 -0.66 -10.00 1.44
C ALA A 149 -1.58 -9.57 0.27
N GLU A 150 -1.96 -8.30 0.21
CA GLU A 150 -2.82 -7.77 -0.86
C GLU A 150 -2.07 -7.66 -2.19
N VAL A 151 -0.82 -7.20 -2.16
CA VAL A 151 0.07 -7.18 -3.32
C VAL A 151 0.31 -8.61 -3.81
N ALA A 152 0.57 -9.56 -2.91
CA ALA A 152 0.69 -10.96 -3.25
C ALA A 152 -0.58 -11.53 -3.93
N SER A 153 -1.77 -11.17 -3.44
CA SER A 153 -3.02 -11.59 -4.08
C SER A 153 -3.23 -10.97 -5.46
N ALA A 154 -2.77 -9.73 -5.70
CA ALA A 154 -2.84 -9.09 -7.02
C ALA A 154 -1.93 -9.76 -8.06
N LEU A 155 -0.93 -10.50 -7.62
CA LEU A 155 0.01 -11.23 -8.47
C LEU A 155 -0.33 -12.72 -8.62
N GLN A 156 -1.48 -13.19 -8.12
CA GLN A 156 -1.87 -14.58 -8.34
C GLN A 156 -2.24 -14.83 -9.80
N GLY A 157 -1.72 -15.93 -10.37
CA GLY A 157 -2.00 -16.32 -11.76
C GLY A 157 -1.18 -15.59 -12.83
N THR A 158 -0.18 -14.79 -12.44
CA THR A 158 0.76 -14.12 -13.36
C THR A 158 2.18 -14.68 -13.23
N ALA A 159 3.06 -14.37 -14.20
CA ALA A 159 4.50 -14.58 -14.07
C ALA A 159 5.05 -13.55 -13.05
N SER A 160 4.90 -13.90 -11.77
CA SER A 160 5.06 -12.96 -10.67
C SER A 160 6.50 -12.93 -10.17
N PRO A 161 7.07 -11.72 -9.93
CA PRO A 161 8.37 -11.62 -9.30
C PRO A 161 8.31 -12.23 -7.89
N PRO A 162 9.43 -12.78 -7.39
CA PRO A 162 9.52 -13.17 -6.00
C PRO A 162 9.31 -11.95 -5.10
N LEU A 163 8.44 -12.09 -4.10
CA LEU A 163 8.06 -11.03 -3.17
C LEU A 163 8.79 -11.18 -1.83
N ARG A 164 9.18 -10.06 -1.22
CA ARG A 164 9.71 -10.03 0.15
C ARG A 164 8.92 -9.04 1.01
N SER A 165 8.54 -9.47 2.20
CA SER A 165 7.81 -8.68 3.19
C SER A 165 8.77 -7.91 4.08
N PHE A 166 8.55 -6.61 4.26
CA PHE A 166 9.29 -5.77 5.20
C PHE A 166 8.31 -5.01 6.08
N VAL A 167 8.57 -4.94 7.38
CA VAL A 167 7.78 -4.16 8.32
C VAL A 167 8.68 -3.12 8.99
N GLY A 168 8.30 -1.85 8.92
CA GLY A 168 9.08 -0.78 9.50
C GLY A 168 8.29 0.52 9.62
N GLY A 169 8.89 1.53 10.23
CA GLY A 169 8.22 2.82 10.44
C GLY A 169 7.02 2.80 11.38
N LEU A 170 6.87 1.74 12.19
CA LEU A 170 5.83 1.62 13.19
C LEU A 170 5.93 2.76 14.22
N GLY A 171 4.78 3.24 14.69
CA GLY A 171 4.74 4.36 15.65
C GLY A 171 5.26 5.69 15.10
N GLY A 172 5.39 5.83 13.77
CA GLY A 172 5.95 7.04 13.15
C GLY A 172 7.48 7.06 13.11
N ARG A 173 8.15 5.95 13.47
CA ARG A 173 9.60 5.80 13.38
C ARG A 173 10.08 6.12 11.97
N ARG A 174 11.08 6.99 11.84
CA ARG A 174 11.62 7.37 10.53
C ARG A 174 12.54 6.26 10.02
N PHE A 175 12.38 5.86 8.75
CA PHE A 175 13.36 4.99 8.09
C PHE A 175 14.70 5.71 7.92
N ARG A 176 15.77 4.98 8.16
CA ARG A 176 17.15 5.38 7.91
C ARG A 176 17.61 4.88 6.55
N ASP A 177 18.69 5.43 6.06
CA ASP A 177 19.21 5.14 4.74
C ASP A 177 19.72 3.70 4.64
N GLU A 178 20.34 3.21 5.72
CA GLU A 178 20.86 1.86 5.86
C GLU A 178 19.76 0.80 5.76
N GLU A 179 18.56 1.08 6.28
CA GLU A 179 17.42 0.16 6.18
C GLU A 179 17.00 -0.06 4.71
N PHE A 180 17.11 0.96 3.85
CA PHE A 180 16.85 0.79 2.42
C PHE A 180 17.97 0.03 1.69
N ASP A 181 19.21 0.17 2.15
CA ASP A 181 20.34 -0.58 1.60
C ASP A 181 20.22 -2.08 2.00
N GLU A 182 19.76 -2.38 3.22
CA GLU A 182 19.39 -3.74 3.68
C GLU A 182 18.23 -4.34 2.86
N ILE A 183 17.19 -3.53 2.60
CA ILE A 183 16.07 -3.95 1.73
C ILE A 183 16.58 -4.34 0.35
N LEU A 184 17.44 -3.54 -0.27
CA LEU A 184 18.00 -3.87 -1.59
C LEU A 184 18.84 -5.16 -1.56
N ALA A 185 19.66 -5.36 -0.52
CA ALA A 185 20.43 -6.58 -0.35
C ALA A 185 19.50 -7.81 -0.25
N ALA A 186 18.46 -7.74 0.57
CA ALA A 186 17.46 -8.80 0.70
C ALA A 186 16.69 -9.05 -0.60
N LEU A 187 16.46 -8.03 -1.44
CA LEU A 187 15.82 -8.20 -2.75
C LEU A 187 16.71 -8.91 -3.78
N ARG A 188 18.02 -8.67 -3.74
CA ARG A 188 18.99 -9.41 -4.57
C ARG A 188 19.06 -10.88 -4.18
N GLU A 189 19.00 -11.19 -2.89
CA GLU A 189 18.91 -12.57 -2.42
C GLU A 189 17.59 -13.23 -2.86
N THR A 190 16.47 -12.52 -2.66
CA THR A 190 15.10 -12.98 -2.99
C THR A 190 14.94 -13.35 -4.46
N GLU A 191 15.62 -12.64 -5.35
CA GLU A 191 15.65 -12.97 -6.78
C GLU A 191 16.10 -14.41 -7.04
N HIS A 192 17.09 -14.90 -6.28
CA HIS A 192 17.70 -16.21 -6.48
C HIS A 192 17.07 -17.30 -5.61
N THR A 193 16.63 -16.94 -4.39
CA THR A 193 16.09 -17.90 -3.41
C THR A 193 14.58 -18.05 -3.48
N GLY A 194 13.89 -17.14 -4.17
CA GLY A 194 12.43 -17.09 -4.24
C GLY A 194 11.83 -16.16 -3.17
N GLY A 195 10.53 -15.89 -3.33
CA GLY A 195 9.81 -14.98 -2.43
C GLY A 195 9.58 -15.57 -1.04
N SER A 196 9.40 -14.72 -0.04
CA SER A 196 9.04 -15.11 1.32
C SER A 196 8.05 -14.11 1.95
N ALA A 197 7.02 -14.68 2.57
CA ALA A 197 6.01 -13.95 3.33
C ALA A 197 6.44 -13.65 4.77
N GLU A 198 7.50 -14.29 5.26
CA GLU A 198 8.06 -14.00 6.57
C GLU A 198 8.56 -12.55 6.60
N PRO A 199 8.01 -11.71 7.51
CA PRO A 199 8.33 -10.29 7.52
C PRO A 199 9.75 -10.07 8.03
N PHE A 200 10.57 -9.41 7.22
CA PHE A 200 11.79 -8.80 7.72
C PHE A 200 11.40 -7.60 8.60
N LEU A 201 11.67 -7.70 9.89
CA LEU A 201 11.39 -6.63 10.84
C LEU A 201 12.54 -5.63 10.80
N LEU A 202 12.29 -4.45 10.25
CA LEU A 202 13.25 -3.36 10.20
C LEU A 202 13.32 -2.73 11.60
N TYR A 203 14.16 -3.32 12.44
CA TYR A 203 14.43 -2.88 13.80
C TYR A 203 15.89 -3.17 14.11
N SER A 204 16.66 -2.12 14.36
CA SER A 204 18.11 -2.24 14.45
C SER A 204 18.60 -2.64 15.82
N GLU A 205 19.81 -3.19 15.83
CA GLU A 205 20.54 -3.51 17.05
C GLU A 205 20.62 -2.30 18.00
N SER A 206 20.89 -1.10 17.48
CA SER A 206 20.91 0.12 18.30
C SER A 206 19.57 0.44 18.96
N GLU A 207 18.46 0.24 18.25
CA GLU A 207 17.10 0.46 18.79
C GLU A 207 16.75 -0.63 19.81
N TYR A 208 17.22 -1.86 19.58
CA TYR A 208 17.07 -2.95 20.53
C TYR A 208 17.83 -2.69 21.83
N GLN A 209 19.09 -2.27 21.75
CA GLN A 209 19.89 -1.92 22.93
C GLN A 209 19.27 -0.76 23.72
N GLN A 210 18.67 0.23 23.04
CA GLN A 210 17.91 1.29 23.71
C GLN A 210 16.70 0.74 24.47
N MET A 211 15.94 -0.18 23.86
CA MET A 211 14.82 -0.83 24.53
C MET A 211 15.28 -1.65 25.74
N LEU A 212 16.38 -2.39 25.62
CA LEU A 212 16.96 -3.13 26.74
C LEU A 212 17.38 -2.20 27.89
N ALA A 213 17.96 -1.04 27.58
CA ALA A 213 18.28 -0.04 28.59
C ALA A 213 17.03 0.49 29.30
N MET A 214 15.94 0.76 28.55
CA MET A 214 14.66 1.17 29.14
C MET A 214 14.07 0.09 30.05
N LEU A 215 14.14 -1.19 29.64
CA LEU A 215 13.69 -2.32 30.45
C LEU A 215 14.48 -2.45 31.76
N ARG A 216 15.80 -2.26 31.74
CA ARG A 216 16.63 -2.23 32.95
C ARG A 216 16.20 -1.13 33.91
N VAL A 217 15.95 0.08 33.39
CA VAL A 217 15.46 1.22 34.20
C VAL A 217 14.10 0.92 34.80
N ALA A 218 13.23 0.22 34.06
CA ALA A 218 11.91 -0.20 34.52
C ALA A 218 11.94 -1.42 35.49
N GLY A 219 13.13 -1.98 35.79
CA GLY A 219 13.28 -3.10 36.70
C GLY A 219 12.95 -4.47 36.10
N HIS A 220 12.84 -4.58 34.77
CA HIS A 220 12.65 -5.86 34.11
C HIS A 220 13.98 -6.60 33.93
N PRO A 221 14.01 -7.94 34.13
CA PRO A 221 15.18 -8.74 33.78
C PRO A 221 15.38 -8.70 32.26
N VAL A 222 16.62 -8.45 31.83
CA VAL A 222 16.99 -8.49 30.42
C VAL A 222 17.55 -9.87 30.13
N GLU A 223 16.73 -10.74 29.52
CA GLU A 223 17.22 -11.97 28.90
C GLU A 223 17.74 -11.67 27.49
N GLU A 224 18.76 -12.42 27.03
CA GLU A 224 19.22 -12.34 25.64
C GLU A 224 18.12 -12.82 24.67
N PRO A 225 17.97 -12.21 23.49
CA PRO A 225 16.88 -12.55 22.57
C PRO A 225 17.03 -13.97 22.00
N LYS A 226 15.88 -14.63 21.77
CA LYS A 226 15.76 -15.81 20.89
C LYS A 226 15.57 -15.37 19.45
#